data_AF-A0A1G6VV39-F1
#
_entry.id   AF-A0A1G6VV39-F1
#
_cell.length_a   1.000
_cell.length_b   1.000
_cell.length_c   1.000
_cell.angle_alpha   90.00
_cell.angle_beta   90.00
_cell.angle_gamma   90.00
#
_symmetry.space_group_name_H-M   'P 1'
#
loop_
_entity.id
_entity.type
_entity.pdbx_description
1 polymer ?
#
loop_
_entity_poly.entity_id
_entity_poly.type
_entity_poly.pdbx_seq_one_letter_code
_entity_poly.pdbx_strand_id
1 'polypeptide(L)'
;MGIASPASAAPCGFSVDGVGNGTYVHCANTFVLVKGHWSGGSTFTNCFRPWEIGYYGPDAGQRVVKVYYVPVRPNLVTFPNGTVGCSLYQPRL
;
A
#
# COMPACT_ATOMS: atom_id res chain seq x y z
N MET A 1 24.76 -13.71 26.64
CA MET A 1 24.41 -13.55 25.21
C MET A 1 22.89 -13.51 25.08
N GLY A 2 22.31 -12.37 24.70
CA GLY A 2 20.89 -12.29 24.38
C GLY A 2 20.68 -12.67 22.91
N ILE A 3 19.81 -13.63 22.63
CA ILE A 3 19.40 -13.95 21.27
C ILE A 3 18.52 -12.79 20.75
N ALA A 4 18.99 -12.09 19.72
CA ALA A 4 18.14 -11.17 19.00
C ALA A 4 17.08 -11.98 18.27
N SER A 5 15.81 -11.82 18.67
CA SER A 5 14.68 -12.39 17.94
C SER A 5 14.76 -11.94 16.47
N PRO A 6 14.63 -12.85 15.49
CA PRO A 6 14.49 -12.41 14.11
C PRO A 6 13.23 -11.55 14.04
N ALA A 7 13.37 -10.30 13.62
CA ALA A 7 12.24 -9.49 13.23
C ALA A 7 11.51 -10.26 12.12
N SER A 8 10.38 -10.89 12.46
CA SER A 8 9.54 -11.56 11.48
C SER A 8 9.22 -10.53 10.40
N ALA A 9 9.76 -10.70 9.20
CA ALA A 9 9.38 -9.87 8.06
C ALA A 9 7.85 -9.93 7.97
N ALA A 10 7.19 -8.77 8.05
CA ALA A 10 5.74 -8.71 7.92
C ALA A 10 5.36 -9.37 6.57
N PRO A 11 4.40 -10.31 6.55
CA PRO A 11 4.03 -10.98 5.31
C PRO A 11 3.51 -9.92 4.32
N CYS A 12 3.95 -10.04 3.07
CA CYS A 12 3.54 -9.16 1.99
C CYS A 12 2.02 -9.17 1.82
N GLY A 13 1.44 -8.04 1.45
CA GLY A 13 0.01 -7.88 1.26
C GLY A 13 -0.66 -7.10 2.38
N PHE A 14 -1.99 -7.22 2.46
CA PHE A 14 -2.82 -6.45 3.37
C PHE A 14 -3.16 -7.23 4.64
N SER A 15 -3.00 -6.60 5.79
CA SER A 15 -3.45 -7.08 7.09
C SER A 15 -4.21 -5.99 7.84
N VAL A 16 -5.06 -6.39 8.77
CA VAL A 16 -5.78 -5.49 9.68
C VAL A 16 -5.50 -5.93 11.11
N ASP A 17 -5.15 -5.00 11.98
CA ASP A 17 -4.91 -5.29 13.40
C ASP A 17 -6.23 -5.45 14.20
N GLY A 18 -6.12 -5.77 15.49
CA GLY A 18 -7.27 -5.97 16.37
C GLY A 18 -8.10 -4.71 16.66
N VAL A 19 -7.61 -3.52 16.31
CA VAL A 19 -8.30 -2.24 16.49
C VAL A 19 -8.78 -1.63 15.17
N GLY A 20 -8.52 -2.30 14.04
CA GLY A 20 -9.02 -1.93 12.72
C GLY A 20 -8.07 -1.10 11.87
N ASN A 21 -6.79 -0.96 12.24
CA ASN A 21 -5.78 -0.33 11.38
C ASN A 21 -5.33 -1.32 10.30
N GLY A 22 -5.40 -0.89 9.05
CA GLY A 22 -4.88 -1.63 7.91
C GLY A 22 -3.40 -1.35 7.68
N THR A 23 -2.63 -2.38 7.36
CA THR A 23 -1.25 -2.26 6.86
C THR A 23 -1.15 -3.00 5.53
N TYR A 24 -0.58 -2.36 4.51
CA TYR A 24 -0.21 -3.01 3.26
C TYR A 24 1.31 -3.03 3.11
N VAL A 25 1.90 -4.21 3.08
CA VAL A 25 3.33 -4.41 2.87
C VAL A 25 3.58 -4.77 1.42
N HIS A 26 4.20 -3.86 0.66
CA HIS A 26 4.61 -4.12 -0.71
C HIS A 26 5.97 -4.80 -0.74
N CYS A 27 6.11 -5.91 -1.48
CA CYS A 27 7.35 -6.69 -1.53
C CYS A 27 7.93 -6.84 -2.94
N ALA A 28 7.50 -6.04 -3.91
CA ALA A 28 8.11 -6.07 -5.24
C ALA A 28 9.20 -5.00 -5.39
N ASN A 29 10.19 -5.31 -6.22
CA ASN A 29 11.23 -4.38 -6.67
C ASN A 29 10.73 -3.36 -7.71
N THR A 30 9.42 -3.31 -7.96
CA THR A 30 8.79 -2.49 -8.99
C THR A 30 7.70 -1.63 -8.38
N PHE A 31 7.38 -0.53 -9.09
CA PHE A 31 6.19 0.26 -8.79
C PHE A 31 4.94 -0.57 -9.10
N VAL A 32 3.97 -0.54 -8.21
CA VAL A 32 2.69 -1.23 -8.42
C VAL A 32 1.51 -0.33 -8.15
N LEU A 33 0.37 -0.72 -8.72
CA LEU A 33 -0.91 -0.13 -8.43
C LEU A 33 -1.69 -1.05 -7.49
N VAL A 34 -2.27 -0.50 -6.45
CA VAL A 34 -3.16 -1.22 -5.53
C VAL A 34 -4.53 -0.59 -5.50
N LYS A 35 -5.56 -1.41 -5.33
CA LYS A 35 -6.93 -0.97 -5.09
C LYS A 35 -7.35 -1.32 -3.68
N GLY A 36 -7.84 -0.33 -2.95
CA GLY A 36 -8.31 -0.46 -1.59
C GLY A 36 -9.80 -0.19 -1.45
N HIS A 37 -10.42 -0.80 -0.45
CA HIS A 37 -11.85 -0.68 -0.15
C HIS A 37 -12.04 -0.24 1.30
N TRP A 38 -12.86 0.78 1.49
CA TRP A 38 -13.35 1.22 2.79
C TRP A 38 -14.59 0.42 3.18
N SER A 39 -14.83 0.28 4.49
CA SER A 39 -16.00 -0.43 5.04
C SER A 39 -17.34 0.17 4.61
N GLY A 40 -17.37 1.46 4.25
CA GLY A 40 -18.57 2.11 3.71
C GLY A 40 -18.77 1.95 2.20
N GLY A 41 -17.94 1.15 1.52
CA GLY A 41 -18.08 0.85 0.09
C GLY A 41 -17.27 1.75 -0.85
N SER A 42 -16.72 2.86 -0.36
CA SER A 42 -15.81 3.71 -1.14
C SER A 42 -14.52 2.96 -1.49
N THR A 43 -13.96 3.22 -2.67
CA THR A 43 -12.69 2.62 -3.10
C THR A 43 -11.64 3.68 -3.40
N PHE A 44 -10.38 3.31 -3.27
CA PHE A 44 -9.26 4.13 -3.69
C PHE A 44 -8.27 3.32 -4.53
N THR A 45 -7.50 4.03 -5.33
CA THR A 45 -6.38 3.48 -6.08
C THR A 45 -5.14 4.23 -5.65
N ASN A 46 -4.08 3.50 -5.30
CA ASN A 46 -2.82 4.11 -4.89
C ASN A 46 -1.63 3.41 -5.56
N CYS A 47 -0.60 4.17 -5.88
CA CYS A 47 0.64 3.65 -6.42
C CYS A 47 1.68 3.53 -5.31
N PHE A 48 2.37 2.39 -5.28
CA PHE A 48 3.38 2.06 -4.29
C PHE A 48 4.75 1.95 -4.97
N ARG A 49 5.75 2.58 -4.35
CA ARG A 49 7.17 2.42 -4.70
C ARG A 49 7.65 1.04 -4.26
N PRO A 50 8.78 0.56 -4.82
CA PRO A 50 9.39 -0.69 -4.36
C PRO A 50 9.57 -0.70 -2.84
N TRP A 51 9.16 -1.80 -2.19
CA TRP A 51 9.26 -2.01 -0.74
C TRP A 51 8.51 -1.01 0.15
N GLU A 52 7.61 -0.20 -0.42
CA GLU A 52 6.84 0.77 0.36
C GLU A 52 5.78 0.10 1.24
N ILE A 53 5.54 0.66 2.42
CA ILE A 53 4.53 0.18 3.37
C ILE A 53 3.45 1.26 3.52
N GLY A 54 2.20 0.84 3.36
CA GLY A 54 1.03 1.69 3.45
C GLY A 54 0.33 1.47 4.78
N TYR A 55 0.01 2.57 5.45
CA TYR A 55 -0.73 2.55 6.71
C TYR A 55 -2.09 3.19 6.50
N TYR A 56 -3.13 2.50 6.96
CA TYR A 56 -4.52 2.90 6.80
C TYR A 56 -5.21 2.90 8.16
N GLY A 57 -5.17 4.04 8.84
CA GLY A 57 -5.95 4.24 10.05
C GLY A 57 -7.45 4.35 9.74
N PRO A 58 -8.32 4.20 10.75
CA PRO A 58 -9.71 4.53 10.60
C PRO A 58 -9.89 6.02 10.28
N ASP A 59 -10.75 6.32 9.31
CA ASP A 59 -11.06 7.67 8.86
C ASP A 59 -12.58 7.87 8.84
N ALA A 60 -13.08 8.94 9.48
CA ALA A 60 -14.51 9.25 9.56
C ALA A 60 -15.41 8.06 9.98
N GLY A 61 -14.91 7.18 10.87
CA GLY A 61 -15.62 5.97 11.30
C GLY A 61 -15.60 4.80 10.31
N GLN A 62 -14.89 4.93 9.20
CA GLN A 62 -14.64 3.86 8.24
C GLN A 62 -13.23 3.30 8.40
N ARG A 63 -13.06 2.03 8.01
CA ARG A 63 -11.76 1.37 7.99
C ARG A 63 -11.52 0.72 6.63
N VAL A 64 -10.25 0.59 6.25
CA VAL A 64 -9.90 -0.17 5.05
C VAL A 64 -10.09 -1.66 5.36
N VAL A 65 -10.91 -2.33 4.56
CA VAL A 65 -11.25 -3.75 4.75
C VAL A 65 -10.54 -4.66 3.77
N LYS A 66 -9.99 -4.10 2.68
CA LYS A 66 -9.29 -4.87 1.65
C LYS A 66 -8.33 -3.96 0.89
N VAL A 67 -7.12 -4.44 0.63
CA VAL A 67 -6.18 -3.86 -0.34
C VAL A 67 -5.56 -4.99 -1.15
N TYR A 68 -5.47 -4.82 -2.46
CA TYR A 68 -4.89 -5.82 -3.36
C TYR A 68 -4.21 -5.18 -4.55
N TYR A 69 -3.22 -5.90 -5.09
CA TYR A 69 -2.53 -5.54 -6.33
C TYR A 69 -3.47 -5.55 -7.54
N VAL A 70 -3.30 -4.57 -8.42
CA VAL A 70 -3.98 -4.50 -9.71
C VAL A 70 -2.95 -4.70 -10.82
N PRO A 71 -3.16 -5.64 -11.76
CA PRO A 71 -2.27 -5.89 -12.89
C PRO A 71 -2.36 -4.82 -13.99
N VAL A 72 -2.38 -3.54 -13.60
CA VAL A 72 -2.34 -2.38 -14.48
C VAL A 72 -1.06 -1.60 -14.19
N ARG A 73 -0.37 -1.15 -15.24
CA ARG A 73 0.84 -0.36 -15.05
C ARG A 73 0.50 0.96 -14.37
N PRO A 74 1.19 1.33 -13.27
CA PRO A 74 0.99 2.62 -12.65
C PRO A 74 1.47 3.73 -13.58
N ASN A 75 0.84 4.90 -13.47
CA ASN A 75 1.35 6.11 -14.09
C ASN A 75 2.53 6.62 -13.26
N LEU A 76 3.68 6.79 -13.90
CA LEU A 76 4.90 7.26 -13.28
C LEU A 76 5.29 8.63 -13.82
N VAL A 77 5.93 9.43 -12.99
CA VAL A 77 6.50 10.74 -13.36
C VAL A 77 7.99 10.77 -13.03
N THR A 78 8.75 11.46 -13.85
CA THR A 78 10.17 11.76 -13.59
C THR A 78 10.26 13.14 -12.96
N PHE A 79 10.79 13.20 -11.73
CA PHE A 79 11.00 14.46 -11.03
C PHE A 79 12.24 15.20 -11.57
N PRO A 80 12.38 16.51 -11.29
CA PRO A 80 13.54 17.30 -11.76
C PRO A 80 14.91 16.76 -11.29
N ASN A 81 14.94 16.02 -10.19
CA ASN A 81 16.14 15.36 -9.67
C ASN A 81 16.46 14.02 -10.38
N GLY A 82 15.73 13.67 -11.45
CA GLY A 82 15.89 12.43 -12.20
C GLY A 82 15.28 11.18 -11.55
N THR A 83 14.68 11.30 -10.37
CA THR A 83 14.01 10.16 -9.72
C THR A 83 12.64 9.89 -10.31
N VAL A 84 12.26 8.61 -10.38
CA VAL A 84 10.92 8.20 -10.80
C VAL A 84 10.02 8.04 -9.58
N GLY A 85 8.80 8.54 -9.67
CA GLY A 85 7.77 8.38 -8.65
C GLY A 85 6.39 8.09 -9.19
N CYS A 86 5.49 7.78 -8.28
CA CYS A 86 4.08 7.62 -8.58
C CYS A 86 3.46 8.97 -8.99
N SER A 87 2.76 8.99 -10.12
CA SER A 87 1.92 10.13 -10.50
C SER A 87 0.75 10.29 -9.52
N LEU A 88 0.31 11.53 -9.32
CA LEU A 88 -0.96 11.80 -8.62
C LEU A 88 -2.18 11.31 -9.42
N TYR A 89 -2.04 11.21 -10.74
CA TYR A 89 -3.09 10.74 -11.64
C TYR A 89 -2.84 9.29 -12.02
N GLN A 90 -3.34 8.37 -11.18
CA GLN A 90 -3.31 6.95 -11.48
C GLN A 90 -4.46 6.52 -12.40
N PRO A 91 -4.32 5.41 -13.16
CA PRO A 91 -5.44 4.82 -13.88
C PRO A 91 -6.63 4.57 -12.95
N ARG A 92 -7.83 5.00 -13.38
CA ARG A 92 -9.07 4.67 -12.69
C ARG A 92 -9.48 3.24 -13.02
N LEU A 93 -9.92 2.51 -12.00
CA LEU A 93 -10.25 1.09 -12.03
C LEU A 93 -11.55 0.86 -11.28
#